data_AF-A0A2A7X0R4-F1
#
_entry.id   AF-A0A2A7X0R4-F1
#
_cell.length_a   1.000
_cell.length_b   1.000
_cell.length_c   1.000
_cell.angle_alpha   90.00
_cell.angle_beta   90.00
_cell.angle_gamma   90.00
#
_symmetry.space_group_name_H-M   'P 1'
#
loop_
_entity.id
_entity.type
_entity.pdbx_description
1 polymer ?
#
loop_
_entity_poly.entity_id
_entity_poly.type
_entity_poly.pdbx_seq_one_letter_code
_entity_poly.pdbx_strand_id
1 'polypeptide(L)'
;MKKKALFSIPISLLLIAMIVTSFFLIHMKPNTKNVSQAHKLAVYTKSSVVRILDYATVKWSFDLSDQRVINVLQKDDFKTSVSDLGSGVIISSNGYIITNSHVLESSHIMTDEDIGTNAFDIIVNEVASANNWDYDQTYDYMYKNTTYKVIEKGTSVYLPDVNEAIKAEVKMNTSLTNAAQDVAVLKIDGKGFPTIPLGDSDSLQSQDRIWVIGYPAAADSNLFSDDSLLVPTMNEGQISAISKTTKQGTPVIQINAAATHGNSGGPVIDQNGKIIGLLTFRGDTVNGQEIQGFNFAIPVNTIKKYIDLLNIPHSRSNTDRLFKEGAELFWGGYYKDALLKFRAVQEIYPKYADINQFISDSAQKSDSSKILWTNYKEAFLQFYVISILIIIALLIYTFTSNSKQNVKNPTLTDQDKDG
;
A
#
# COMPACT_ATOMS: atom_id res chain seq x y z
N MET A 1 -55.02 23.51 30.35
CA MET A 1 -54.25 22.95 29.21
C MET A 1 -53.52 24.02 28.39
N LYS A 2 -54.16 25.05 27.82
CA LYS A 2 -53.51 26.02 26.90
C LYS A 2 -52.19 26.65 27.42
N LYS A 3 -52.12 27.12 28.67
CA LYS A 3 -50.88 27.71 29.23
C LYS A 3 -49.76 26.68 29.47
N LYS A 4 -50.08 25.47 29.92
CA LYS A 4 -49.08 24.40 30.13
C LYS A 4 -48.47 23.96 28.80
N ALA A 5 -49.31 23.75 27.80
CA ALA A 5 -48.90 23.37 26.44
C ALA A 5 -48.05 24.45 25.75
N LEU A 6 -48.35 25.73 25.98
CA LEU A 6 -47.58 26.86 25.43
C LEU A 6 -46.12 26.86 25.90
N PHE A 7 -45.84 26.28 27.07
CA PHE A 7 -44.50 26.20 27.65
C PHE A 7 -43.80 24.87 27.35
N SER A 8 -44.49 23.74 27.50
CA SER A 8 -43.90 22.40 27.37
C SER A 8 -43.60 21.98 25.93
N ILE A 9 -44.48 22.32 24.97
CA ILE A 9 -44.33 21.90 23.57
C ILE A 9 -43.08 22.50 22.92
N PRO A 10 -42.80 23.82 23.03
CA PRO A 10 -41.58 24.39 22.43
C PRO A 10 -40.29 23.78 22.98
N ILE A 11 -40.24 23.49 24.29
CA ILE A 11 -39.06 22.89 24.93
C ILE A 11 -38.89 21.43 24.45
N SER A 12 -39.97 20.65 24.40
CA SER A 12 -39.91 19.30 23.88
C SER A 12 -39.45 19.28 22.41
N LEU A 13 -39.96 20.19 21.57
CA LEU A 13 -39.53 20.32 20.17
C LEU A 13 -38.05 20.71 20.06
N LEU A 14 -37.57 21.62 20.91
CA LEU A 14 -36.15 22.00 20.96
C LEU A 14 -35.26 20.80 21.33
N LEU A 15 -35.63 20.03 22.35
CA LEU A 15 -34.89 18.83 22.76
C LEU A 15 -34.88 17.78 21.64
N ILE A 16 -36.00 17.55 20.98
CA ILE A 16 -36.08 16.66 19.81
C ILE A 16 -35.16 17.15 18.69
N ALA A 17 -35.19 18.45 18.38
CA ALA A 17 -34.30 19.02 17.37
C ALA A 17 -32.81 18.83 17.73
N MET A 18 -32.43 19.07 19.00
CA MET A 18 -31.06 18.83 19.46
C MET A 18 -30.64 17.36 19.38
N ILE A 19 -31.53 16.42 19.71
CA ILE A 19 -31.30 14.98 19.54
C ILE A 19 -31.05 14.66 18.07
N VAL A 20 -31.92 15.14 17.17
CA VAL A 20 -31.80 14.89 15.73
C VAL A 20 -30.52 15.51 15.16
N THR A 21 -30.20 16.76 15.52
CA THR A 21 -28.99 17.44 15.05
C THR A 21 -27.73 16.74 15.53
N SER A 22 -27.64 16.43 16.83
CA SER A 22 -26.48 15.70 17.35
C SER A 22 -26.36 14.33 16.72
N PHE A 23 -27.46 13.60 16.54
CA PHE A 23 -27.46 12.30 15.85
C PHE A 23 -26.90 12.42 14.43
N PHE A 24 -27.24 13.48 13.70
CA PHE A 24 -26.62 13.76 12.41
C PHE A 24 -25.11 14.02 12.53
N LEU A 25 -24.70 14.87 13.48
CA LEU A 25 -23.29 15.24 13.70
C LEU A 25 -22.39 14.03 14.03
N ILE A 26 -22.80 13.12 14.92
CA ILE A 26 -22.01 11.92 15.27
C ILE A 26 -21.83 10.93 14.12
N HIS A 27 -22.69 10.98 13.09
CA HIS A 27 -22.61 10.13 11.90
C HIS A 27 -22.02 10.84 10.67
N MET A 28 -21.64 12.12 10.78
CA MET A 28 -20.96 12.83 9.70
C MET A 28 -19.60 12.19 9.42
N LYS A 29 -19.40 11.74 8.17
CA LYS A 29 -18.12 11.24 7.70
C LYS A 29 -17.22 12.38 7.20
N PRO A 30 -15.89 12.21 7.26
CA PRO A 30 -14.97 13.14 6.61
C PRO A 30 -15.30 13.33 5.12
N ASN A 31 -15.47 14.59 4.71
CA ASN A 31 -15.71 14.91 3.31
C ASN A 31 -14.38 14.95 2.54
N THR A 32 -14.10 13.90 1.78
CA THR A 32 -12.87 13.74 1.01
C THR A 32 -13.10 13.82 -0.51
N LYS A 33 -14.19 14.48 -0.95
CA LYS A 33 -14.56 14.59 -2.37
C LYS A 33 -13.57 15.39 -3.20
N ASN A 34 -12.82 16.29 -2.57
CA ASN A 34 -11.81 17.12 -3.25
C ASN A 34 -10.53 16.33 -3.57
N VAL A 35 -10.40 15.09 -3.10
CA VAL A 35 -9.24 14.24 -3.31
C VAL A 35 -9.62 13.12 -4.27
N SER A 36 -8.93 13.06 -5.42
CA SER A 36 -9.20 12.04 -6.44
C SER A 36 -8.91 10.64 -5.90
N GLN A 37 -9.64 9.63 -6.38
CA GLN A 37 -9.44 8.25 -5.96
C GLN A 37 -8.01 7.77 -6.27
N ALA A 38 -7.46 8.13 -7.43
CA ALA A 38 -6.09 7.79 -7.82
C ALA A 38 -5.05 8.35 -6.82
N HIS A 39 -5.23 9.60 -6.36
CA HIS A 39 -4.34 10.16 -5.34
C HIS A 39 -4.45 9.41 -4.01
N LYS A 40 -5.66 9.03 -3.59
CA LYS A 40 -5.84 8.22 -2.37
C LYS A 40 -5.13 6.88 -2.48
N LEU A 41 -5.28 6.20 -3.61
CA LEU A 41 -4.63 4.93 -3.87
C LEU A 41 -3.10 5.07 -3.79
N ALA A 42 -2.52 6.09 -4.42
CA ALA A 42 -1.08 6.35 -4.35
C ALA A 42 -0.59 6.48 -2.89
N VAL A 43 -1.25 7.33 -2.10
CA VAL A 43 -0.93 7.58 -0.68
C VAL A 43 -1.09 6.30 0.17
N TYR A 44 -2.05 5.44 -0.16
CA TYR A 44 -2.34 4.24 0.62
C TYR A 44 -1.48 3.02 0.30
N THR A 45 -0.79 3.00 -0.84
CA THR A 45 -0.20 1.77 -1.38
C THR A 45 1.30 1.87 -1.59
N LYS A 46 1.84 3.04 -1.94
CA LYS A 46 3.27 3.22 -2.22
C LYS A 46 4.16 2.75 -1.08
N SER A 47 3.79 3.02 0.17
CA SER A 47 4.55 2.61 1.37
C SER A 47 4.69 1.09 1.52
N SER A 48 3.87 0.29 0.84
CA SER A 48 3.91 -1.17 0.85
C SER A 48 4.66 -1.79 -0.33
N VAL A 49 5.09 -0.97 -1.30
CA VAL A 49 5.79 -1.44 -2.51
C VAL A 49 7.27 -1.22 -2.34
N VAL A 50 8.06 -2.27 -2.48
CA VAL A 50 9.49 -2.28 -2.20
C VAL A 50 10.30 -2.44 -3.47
N ARG A 51 11.55 -1.96 -3.43
CA ARG A 51 12.53 -2.24 -4.47
C ARG A 51 13.32 -3.48 -4.06
N ILE A 52 13.60 -4.34 -5.03
CA ILE A 52 14.34 -5.58 -4.85
C ILE A 52 15.63 -5.49 -5.64
N LEU A 53 16.72 -5.84 -4.98
CA LEU A 53 18.05 -6.02 -5.57
C LEU A 53 18.48 -7.46 -5.32
N ASP A 54 18.57 -8.23 -6.40
CA ASP A 54 19.15 -9.57 -6.37
C ASP A 54 20.58 -9.51 -6.92
N TYR A 55 21.55 -10.16 -6.28
CA TYR A 55 22.95 -9.99 -6.64
C TYR A 55 23.80 -11.24 -6.40
N ALA A 56 24.81 -11.41 -7.23
CA ALA A 56 25.90 -12.34 -7.04
C ALA A 56 27.25 -11.64 -7.25
N THR A 57 28.16 -11.79 -6.29
CA THR A 57 29.48 -11.16 -6.34
C THR A 57 30.55 -12.19 -6.62
N VAL A 58 31.37 -11.89 -7.61
CA VAL A 58 32.50 -12.68 -8.06
C VAL A 58 33.78 -12.00 -7.60
N LYS A 59 34.75 -12.78 -7.11
CA LYS A 59 36.11 -12.32 -6.86
C LYS A 59 37.06 -12.89 -7.91
N TRP A 60 37.82 -12.02 -8.52
CA TRP A 60 38.79 -12.34 -9.56
C TRP A 60 40.15 -12.67 -8.96
N SER A 61 40.83 -13.64 -9.55
CA SER A 61 42.25 -13.92 -9.36
C SER A 61 42.94 -13.81 -10.71
N PHE A 62 44.04 -13.06 -10.77
CA PHE A 62 44.73 -12.74 -12.01
C PHE A 62 46.19 -13.15 -11.91
N ASP A 63 46.68 -13.88 -12.92
CA ASP A 63 48.04 -14.42 -12.96
C ASP A 63 48.95 -13.60 -13.88
N LEU A 64 48.96 -12.27 -13.72
CA LEU A 64 49.79 -11.37 -14.52
C LEU A 64 50.17 -10.08 -13.76
N SER A 65 51.28 -9.47 -14.19
CA SER A 65 51.79 -8.18 -13.70
C SER A 65 51.38 -6.97 -14.56
N ASP A 66 50.31 -7.08 -15.38
CA ASP A 66 49.89 -5.96 -16.22
C ASP A 66 49.14 -4.90 -15.40
N GLN A 67 49.86 -3.83 -15.08
CA GLN A 67 49.36 -2.76 -14.22
C GLN A 67 48.13 -2.05 -14.83
N ARG A 68 47.94 -2.11 -16.15
CA ARG A 68 46.78 -1.49 -16.84
C ARG A 68 45.47 -2.20 -16.51
N VAL A 69 45.51 -3.51 -16.32
CA VAL A 69 44.37 -4.32 -15.89
C VAL A 69 44.20 -4.27 -14.37
N ILE A 70 45.31 -4.41 -13.63
CA ILE A 70 45.30 -4.35 -12.16
C ILE A 70 44.68 -3.05 -11.66
N ASN A 71 45.06 -1.91 -12.26
CA ASN A 71 44.53 -0.59 -11.87
C ASN A 71 43.01 -0.46 -12.08
N VAL A 72 42.41 -1.24 -12.99
CA VAL A 72 40.96 -1.27 -13.19
C VAL A 72 40.33 -2.15 -12.11
N LEU A 73 40.74 -3.41 -12.03
CA LEU A 73 40.13 -4.40 -11.13
C LEU A 73 40.32 -4.05 -9.64
N GLN A 74 41.42 -3.39 -9.28
CA GLN A 74 41.70 -3.04 -7.89
C GLN A 74 40.74 -1.97 -7.33
N LYS A 75 40.07 -1.19 -8.20
CA LYS A 75 39.11 -0.15 -7.76
C LYS A 75 37.98 -0.76 -6.92
N ASP A 76 37.57 -1.97 -7.27
CA ASP A 76 36.49 -2.70 -6.60
C ASP A 76 37.01 -3.92 -5.82
N ASP A 77 38.26 -3.87 -5.34
CA ASP A 77 38.91 -4.98 -4.59
C ASP A 77 38.84 -6.31 -5.36
N PHE A 78 39.02 -6.25 -6.68
CA PHE A 78 38.94 -7.38 -7.60
C PHE A 78 37.59 -8.10 -7.54
N LYS A 79 36.50 -7.36 -7.32
CA LYS A 79 35.15 -7.89 -7.30
C LYS A 79 34.29 -7.30 -8.41
N THR A 80 33.33 -8.09 -8.84
CA THR A 80 32.28 -7.67 -9.76
C THR A 80 30.98 -8.26 -9.30
N SER A 81 29.93 -7.46 -9.32
CA SER A 81 28.59 -7.93 -8.98
C SER A 81 27.73 -7.95 -10.22
N VAL A 82 27.08 -9.09 -10.45
CA VAL A 82 25.95 -9.20 -11.37
C VAL A 82 24.71 -9.00 -10.54
N SER A 83 23.76 -8.21 -11.02
CA SER A 83 22.56 -7.91 -10.26
C SER A 83 21.34 -7.68 -11.14
N ASP A 84 20.18 -8.09 -10.62
CA ASP A 84 18.87 -7.79 -11.17
C ASP A 84 18.11 -6.85 -10.25
N LEU A 85 17.30 -6.00 -10.86
CA LEU A 85 16.47 -5.03 -10.18
C LEU A 85 15.00 -5.28 -10.49
N GLY A 86 14.19 -5.18 -9.44
CA GLY A 86 12.75 -5.33 -9.56
C GLY A 86 11.99 -4.66 -8.44
N SER A 87 10.71 -4.95 -8.42
CA SER A 87 9.77 -4.47 -7.43
C SER A 87 9.15 -5.64 -6.68
N GLY A 88 8.60 -5.36 -5.50
CA GLY A 88 7.81 -6.31 -4.73
C GLY A 88 6.73 -5.60 -3.94
N VAL A 89 5.83 -6.36 -3.33
CA VAL A 89 4.82 -5.80 -2.43
C VAL A 89 4.72 -6.59 -1.14
N ILE A 90 4.69 -5.86 -0.02
CA ILE A 90 4.48 -6.42 1.30
C ILE A 90 3.00 -6.81 1.43
N ILE A 91 2.76 -8.09 1.71
CA ILE A 91 1.40 -8.67 1.83
C ILE A 91 1.05 -9.06 3.26
N SER A 92 2.01 -9.03 4.18
CA SER A 92 1.79 -9.34 5.58
C SER A 92 2.62 -8.45 6.51
N SER A 93 2.01 -8.05 7.62
CA SER A 93 2.59 -7.09 8.58
C SER A 93 3.87 -7.58 9.29
N ASN A 94 4.22 -8.85 9.13
CA ASN A 94 5.44 -9.50 9.61
C ASN A 94 6.52 -9.66 8.51
N GLY A 95 6.36 -9.00 7.36
CA GLY A 95 7.42 -8.84 6.37
C GLY A 95 7.45 -9.89 5.25
N TYR A 96 6.33 -10.55 4.95
CA TYR A 96 6.22 -11.34 3.72
C TYR A 96 5.98 -10.45 2.52
N ILE A 97 6.74 -10.71 1.46
CA ILE A 97 6.76 -9.93 0.22
C ILE A 97 6.55 -10.89 -0.93
N ILE A 98 5.74 -10.48 -1.91
CA ILE A 98 5.62 -11.21 -3.19
C ILE A 98 6.29 -10.39 -4.29
N THR A 99 6.91 -11.10 -5.23
CA THR A 99 7.56 -10.54 -6.43
C THR A 99 7.54 -11.61 -7.54
N ASN A 100 8.17 -11.33 -8.69
CA ASN A 100 8.40 -12.31 -9.73
C ASN A 100 9.64 -13.16 -9.47
N SER A 101 9.68 -14.34 -10.07
CA SER A 101 10.82 -15.26 -9.93
C SER A 101 12.03 -14.80 -10.73
N HIS A 102 11.81 -14.22 -11.91
CA HIS A 102 12.91 -13.67 -12.73
C HIS A 102 13.59 -12.44 -12.09
N VAL A 103 12.97 -11.78 -11.12
CA VAL A 103 13.62 -10.71 -10.34
C VAL A 103 14.75 -11.28 -9.46
N LEU A 104 14.76 -12.59 -9.24
CA LEU A 104 15.73 -13.31 -8.40
C LEU A 104 16.71 -14.17 -9.23
N GLU A 105 16.92 -13.81 -10.50
CA GLU A 105 17.64 -14.65 -11.46
C GLU A 105 19.13 -14.74 -11.15
N SER A 106 19.80 -13.58 -11.00
CA SER A 106 21.23 -13.46 -10.73
C SER A 106 21.76 -14.35 -9.61
N SER A 107 21.03 -14.46 -8.49
CA SER A 107 21.54 -15.10 -7.28
C SER A 107 20.91 -16.46 -6.97
N HIS A 108 19.71 -16.75 -7.47
CA HIS A 108 18.98 -17.99 -7.15
C HIS A 108 18.72 -18.91 -8.34
N ILE A 109 18.83 -18.43 -9.57
CA ILE A 109 18.54 -19.23 -10.78
C ILE A 109 19.81 -19.52 -11.57
N MET A 110 20.67 -18.50 -11.77
CA MET A 110 21.92 -18.66 -12.53
C MET A 110 22.90 -19.62 -11.85
N THR A 111 23.58 -20.42 -12.67
CA THR A 111 24.69 -21.24 -12.20
C THR A 111 25.92 -20.37 -11.90
N ASP A 112 26.89 -20.90 -11.14
CA ASP A 112 28.14 -20.17 -10.91
C ASP A 112 28.89 -19.87 -12.22
N GLU A 113 28.71 -20.71 -13.25
CA GLU A 113 29.25 -20.52 -14.60
C GLU A 113 28.60 -19.34 -15.33
N ASP A 114 27.27 -19.26 -15.29
CA ASP A 114 26.51 -18.14 -15.88
C ASP A 114 26.87 -16.81 -15.18
N ILE A 115 26.93 -16.82 -13.84
CA ILE A 115 27.33 -15.66 -13.04
C ILE A 115 28.75 -15.23 -13.40
N GLY A 116 29.68 -16.18 -13.49
CA GLY A 116 31.05 -15.92 -13.88
C GLY A 116 31.16 -15.31 -15.28
N THR A 117 30.40 -15.84 -16.24
CA THR A 117 30.37 -15.35 -17.62
C THR A 117 29.84 -13.91 -17.69
N ASN A 118 28.69 -13.64 -17.05
CA ASN A 118 28.10 -12.30 -17.02
C ASN A 118 29.02 -11.29 -16.30
N ALA A 119 29.63 -11.70 -15.18
CA ALA A 119 30.59 -10.86 -14.47
C ALA A 119 31.85 -10.61 -15.31
N PHE A 120 32.27 -11.61 -16.11
CA PHE A 120 33.45 -11.50 -16.97
C PHE A 120 33.24 -10.46 -18.07
N ASP A 121 32.08 -10.47 -18.74
CA ASP A 121 31.76 -9.47 -19.77
C ASP A 121 31.76 -8.03 -19.22
N ILE A 122 31.31 -7.84 -17.96
CA ILE A 122 31.37 -6.53 -17.29
C ILE A 122 32.83 -6.07 -17.16
N ILE A 123 33.71 -6.90 -16.60
CA ILE A 123 35.11 -6.48 -16.39
C ILE A 123 35.89 -6.35 -17.69
N VAL A 124 35.59 -7.15 -18.72
CA VAL A 124 36.21 -7.00 -20.04
C VAL A 124 35.83 -5.65 -20.63
N ASN A 125 34.56 -5.25 -20.56
CA ASN A 125 34.11 -3.93 -21.01
C ASN A 125 34.78 -2.79 -20.25
N GLU A 126 34.90 -2.89 -18.92
CA GLU A 126 35.56 -1.87 -18.10
C GLU A 126 37.06 -1.75 -18.41
N VAL A 127 37.75 -2.88 -18.54
CA VAL A 127 39.19 -2.91 -18.88
C VAL A 127 39.43 -2.38 -20.28
N ALA A 128 38.62 -2.81 -21.26
CA ALA A 128 38.72 -2.35 -22.64
C ALA A 128 38.48 -0.83 -22.72
N SER A 129 37.43 -0.34 -22.05
CA SER A 129 37.08 1.09 -22.04
C SER A 129 38.13 1.95 -21.35
N ALA A 130 38.61 1.52 -20.17
CA ALA A 130 39.60 2.27 -19.39
C ALA A 130 40.96 2.38 -20.10
N ASN A 131 41.30 1.41 -20.93
CA ASN A 131 42.58 1.36 -21.64
C ASN A 131 42.47 1.67 -23.14
N ASN A 132 41.27 1.96 -23.64
CA ASN A 132 40.97 2.13 -25.07
C ASN A 132 41.48 0.95 -25.91
N TRP A 133 41.20 -0.27 -25.45
CA TRP A 133 41.51 -1.52 -26.15
C TRP A 133 40.31 -2.04 -26.93
N ASP A 134 40.58 -2.90 -27.91
CA ASP A 134 39.56 -3.66 -28.62
C ASP A 134 38.90 -4.68 -27.67
N TYR A 135 37.58 -4.83 -27.75
CA TYR A 135 36.83 -5.71 -26.85
C TYR A 135 37.24 -7.17 -27.02
N ASP A 136 37.26 -7.67 -28.26
CA ASP A 136 37.54 -9.09 -28.54
C ASP A 136 38.97 -9.46 -28.14
N GLN A 137 39.94 -8.58 -28.41
CA GLN A 137 41.31 -8.77 -27.94
C GLN A 137 41.44 -8.73 -26.41
N THR A 138 40.69 -7.86 -25.75
CA THR A 138 40.66 -7.77 -24.28
C THR A 138 40.05 -9.03 -23.68
N TYR A 139 38.94 -9.52 -24.26
CA TYR A 139 38.28 -10.75 -23.87
C TYR A 139 39.27 -11.92 -23.93
N ASP A 140 39.90 -12.14 -25.08
CA ASP A 140 40.87 -13.23 -25.29
C ASP A 140 42.06 -13.15 -24.32
N TYR A 141 42.54 -11.94 -24.05
CA TYR A 141 43.64 -11.70 -23.12
C TYR A 141 43.22 -12.00 -21.68
N MET A 142 42.09 -11.48 -21.23
CA MET A 142 41.62 -11.69 -19.86
C MET A 142 41.20 -13.13 -19.63
N TYR A 143 40.58 -13.79 -20.61
CA TYR A 143 40.07 -15.16 -20.49
C TYR A 143 41.18 -16.16 -20.19
N LYS A 144 42.39 -15.94 -20.77
CA LYS A 144 43.56 -16.80 -20.56
C LYS A 144 44.24 -16.58 -19.20
N ASN A 145 44.01 -15.44 -18.54
CA ASN A 145 44.82 -14.98 -17.41
C ASN A 145 44.02 -14.69 -16.15
N THR A 146 42.69 -14.75 -16.21
CA THR A 146 41.78 -14.59 -15.08
C THR A 146 41.20 -15.94 -14.67
N THR A 147 41.01 -16.10 -13.37
CA THR A 147 40.11 -17.10 -12.80
C THR A 147 39.19 -16.38 -11.83
N TYR A 148 38.10 -17.04 -11.46
CA TYR A 148 37.11 -16.42 -10.59
C TYR A 148 36.55 -17.39 -9.56
N LYS A 149 35.96 -16.80 -8.52
CA LYS A 149 35.17 -17.51 -7.53
C LYS A 149 33.96 -16.67 -7.16
N VAL A 150 32.77 -17.25 -7.19
CA VAL A 150 31.58 -16.62 -6.60
C VAL A 150 31.76 -16.61 -5.08
N ILE A 151 31.74 -15.42 -4.48
CA ILE A 151 31.99 -15.23 -3.04
C ILE A 151 30.73 -14.89 -2.26
N GLU A 152 29.70 -14.36 -2.92
CA GLU A 152 28.45 -13.98 -2.27
C GLU A 152 27.29 -14.07 -3.26
N LYS A 153 26.12 -14.48 -2.74
CA LYS A 153 24.83 -14.44 -3.42
C LYS A 153 23.78 -13.97 -2.41
N GLY A 154 22.85 -13.11 -2.84
CA GLY A 154 21.81 -12.65 -1.94
C GLY A 154 20.74 -11.80 -2.61
N THR A 155 19.68 -11.59 -1.83
CA THR A 155 18.59 -10.70 -2.18
C THR A 155 18.41 -9.66 -1.09
N SER A 156 18.36 -8.40 -1.49
CA SER A 156 18.14 -7.24 -0.62
C SER A 156 16.85 -6.53 -1.02
N VAL A 157 16.19 -5.95 -0.02
CA VAL A 157 14.96 -5.18 -0.17
C VAL A 157 15.20 -3.77 0.36
N TYR A 158 14.79 -2.77 -0.42
CA TYR A 158 14.75 -1.39 0.01
C TYR A 158 13.30 -0.97 0.22
N LEU A 159 13.04 -0.41 1.40
CA LEU A 159 11.74 0.17 1.72
C LEU A 159 11.63 1.57 1.09
N PRO A 160 10.42 2.04 0.77
CA PRO A 160 10.20 3.40 0.29
C PRO A 160 10.85 4.45 1.18
N ASP A 161 11.58 5.40 0.59
CA ASP A 161 12.28 6.50 1.28
C ASP A 161 13.31 6.07 2.34
N VAL A 162 13.76 4.80 2.33
CA VAL A 162 14.74 4.28 3.28
C VAL A 162 15.96 3.77 2.53
N ASN A 163 17.06 4.52 2.61
CA ASN A 163 18.34 4.16 2.01
C ASN A 163 19.13 3.17 2.89
N GLU A 164 18.49 2.06 3.24
CA GLU A 164 19.08 0.97 4.02
C GLU A 164 18.58 -0.36 3.43
N ALA A 165 19.52 -1.16 2.92
CA ALA A 165 19.22 -2.47 2.39
C ALA A 165 18.86 -3.46 3.51
N ILE A 166 17.76 -4.18 3.35
CA ILE A 166 17.34 -5.23 4.27
C ILE A 166 17.52 -6.58 3.57
N LYS A 167 18.33 -7.46 4.15
CA LYS A 167 18.50 -8.82 3.62
C LYS A 167 17.16 -9.56 3.66
N ALA A 168 16.81 -10.19 2.54
CA ALA A 168 15.59 -10.98 2.40
C ALA A 168 15.92 -12.47 2.27
N GLU A 169 15.11 -13.29 2.91
CA GLU A 169 15.13 -14.74 2.76
C GLU A 169 14.11 -15.16 1.69
N VAL A 170 14.54 -15.97 0.72
CA VAL A 170 13.64 -16.56 -0.27
C VAL A 170 12.90 -17.74 0.36
N LYS A 171 11.58 -17.60 0.53
CA LYS A 171 10.71 -18.66 1.06
C LYS A 171 10.18 -19.58 -0.02
N MET A 172 10.03 -19.04 -1.23
CA MET A 172 9.59 -19.79 -2.40
C MET A 172 10.04 -19.06 -3.67
N ASN A 173 10.47 -19.84 -4.66
CA ASN A 173 10.72 -19.37 -6.02
C ASN A 173 10.19 -20.45 -6.98
N THR A 174 9.17 -20.12 -7.75
CA THR A 174 8.50 -21.07 -8.64
C THR A 174 9.36 -21.49 -9.84
N SER A 175 10.36 -20.69 -10.25
CA SER A 175 11.30 -21.08 -11.32
C SER A 175 12.17 -22.28 -10.92
N LEU A 176 12.33 -22.52 -9.62
CA LEU A 176 13.03 -23.69 -9.07
C LEU A 176 12.12 -24.91 -8.93
N THR A 177 10.86 -24.79 -9.34
CA THR A 177 9.86 -25.85 -9.28
C THR A 177 9.37 -26.21 -10.69
N ASN A 178 8.70 -27.35 -10.82
CA ASN A 178 8.04 -27.71 -12.09
C ASN A 178 6.85 -26.81 -12.46
N ALA A 179 6.45 -25.87 -11.58
CA ALA A 179 5.41 -24.89 -11.84
C ALA A 179 6.06 -23.62 -12.40
N ALA A 180 6.15 -23.51 -13.73
CA ALA A 180 6.68 -22.34 -14.47
C ALA A 180 5.77 -21.09 -14.37
N GLN A 181 5.31 -20.78 -13.17
CA GLN A 181 4.63 -19.55 -12.79
C GLN A 181 5.73 -18.56 -12.39
N ASP A 182 5.60 -17.27 -12.63
CA ASP A 182 6.68 -16.30 -12.39
C ASP A 182 6.44 -15.59 -11.04
N VAL A 183 6.55 -16.34 -9.94
CA VAL A 183 6.17 -15.89 -8.58
C VAL A 183 7.20 -16.32 -7.54
N ALA A 184 7.72 -15.36 -6.79
CA ALA A 184 8.55 -15.61 -5.63
C ALA A 184 7.95 -14.98 -4.37
N VAL A 185 8.24 -15.61 -3.23
CA VAL A 185 7.89 -15.12 -1.90
C VAL A 185 9.17 -14.90 -1.12
N LEU A 186 9.34 -13.68 -0.62
CA LEU A 186 10.44 -13.27 0.23
C LEU A 186 9.97 -13.01 1.66
N LYS A 187 10.92 -13.03 2.60
CA LYS A 187 10.69 -12.67 4.00
C LYS A 187 11.81 -11.74 4.48
N ILE A 188 11.43 -10.59 5.03
CA ILE A 188 12.32 -9.68 5.75
C ILE A 188 11.98 -9.63 7.24
N ASP A 189 12.95 -9.34 8.10
CA ASP A 189 12.73 -9.23 9.53
C ASP A 189 12.10 -7.90 9.93
N GLY A 190 11.18 -7.97 10.90
CA GLY A 190 10.42 -6.83 11.39
C GLY A 190 8.94 -7.13 11.60
N LYS A 191 8.21 -6.14 12.08
CA LYS A 191 6.76 -6.19 12.33
C LYS A 191 6.15 -4.81 12.09
N GLY A 192 4.82 -4.76 11.96
CA GLY A 192 4.09 -3.51 11.75
C GLY A 192 4.26 -2.96 10.34
N PHE A 193 4.73 -3.77 9.38
CA PHE A 193 4.88 -3.31 8.00
C PHE A 193 3.53 -2.90 7.41
N PRO A 194 3.50 -1.87 6.56
CA PRO A 194 2.35 -1.58 5.72
C PRO A 194 2.14 -2.71 4.70
N THR A 195 0.89 -2.90 4.28
CA THR A 195 0.43 -4.00 3.44
C THR A 195 -0.65 -3.58 2.45
N ILE A 196 -0.70 -4.25 1.30
CA ILE A 196 -1.83 -4.13 0.37
C ILE A 196 -2.68 -5.41 0.46
N PRO A 197 -4.00 -5.31 0.66
CA PRO A 197 -4.87 -6.48 0.67
C PRO A 197 -4.92 -7.16 -0.71
N LEU A 198 -5.02 -8.48 -0.72
CA LEU A 198 -5.24 -9.25 -1.95
C LEU A 198 -6.70 -9.10 -2.41
N GLY A 199 -6.86 -8.88 -3.71
CA GLY A 199 -8.14 -8.80 -4.41
C GLY A 199 -8.60 -10.17 -4.89
N ASP A 200 -9.36 -10.18 -5.97
CA ASP A 200 -9.83 -11.39 -6.64
C ASP A 200 -9.65 -11.21 -8.15
N SER A 201 -8.81 -12.04 -8.76
CA SER A 201 -8.56 -11.96 -10.20
C SER A 201 -9.66 -12.60 -11.04
N ASP A 202 -10.50 -13.44 -10.46
CA ASP A 202 -11.56 -14.15 -11.20
C ASP A 202 -12.80 -13.26 -11.41
N SER A 203 -12.91 -12.16 -10.66
CA SER A 203 -13.97 -11.16 -10.80
C SER A 203 -13.66 -10.05 -11.82
N LEU A 204 -12.48 -10.08 -12.44
CA LEU A 204 -12.00 -9.00 -13.32
C LEU A 204 -12.72 -9.00 -14.66
N GLN A 205 -12.88 -7.81 -15.22
CA GLN A 205 -13.45 -7.59 -16.54
C GLN A 205 -12.47 -6.81 -17.43
N SER A 206 -12.55 -7.02 -18.74
CA SER A 206 -11.88 -6.14 -19.69
C SER A 206 -12.35 -4.69 -19.47
N GLN A 207 -11.41 -3.75 -19.58
CA GLN A 207 -11.58 -2.31 -19.33
C GLN A 207 -11.67 -1.90 -17.85
N ASP A 208 -11.59 -2.84 -16.90
CA ASP A 208 -11.42 -2.48 -15.50
C ASP A 208 -10.18 -1.60 -15.33
N ARG A 209 -10.35 -0.49 -14.61
CA ARG A 209 -9.29 0.48 -14.35
C ARG A 209 -8.34 -0.06 -13.30
N ILE A 210 -7.05 0.02 -13.59
CA ILE A 210 -5.98 -0.54 -12.78
C ILE A 210 -4.84 0.45 -12.62
N TRP A 211 -4.01 0.22 -11.60
CA TRP A 211 -2.76 0.94 -11.41
C TRP A 211 -1.63 -0.05 -11.19
N VAL A 212 -0.49 0.21 -11.83
CA VAL A 212 0.77 -0.52 -11.65
C VAL A 212 1.67 0.33 -10.78
N ILE A 213 2.26 -0.26 -9.75
CA ILE A 213 3.18 0.43 -8.84
C ILE A 213 4.51 -0.31 -8.83
N GLY A 214 5.62 0.42 -8.95
CA GLY A 214 6.95 -0.18 -8.98
C GLY A 214 8.07 0.84 -9.11
N TYR A 215 9.30 0.33 -9.19
CA TYR A 215 10.54 1.08 -9.28
C TYR A 215 11.14 0.90 -10.68
N PRO A 216 10.93 1.84 -11.62
CA PRO A 216 11.51 1.74 -12.95
C PRO A 216 13.03 1.80 -12.88
N ALA A 217 13.73 0.89 -13.57
CA ALA A 217 15.18 0.91 -13.68
C ALA A 217 15.71 2.13 -14.45
N ALA A 218 14.87 2.81 -15.24
CA ALA A 218 15.21 4.09 -15.86
C ALA A 218 15.46 5.21 -14.84
N ALA A 219 14.98 5.05 -13.60
CA ALA A 219 15.34 5.92 -12.48
C ALA A 219 16.84 5.83 -12.15
N ASP A 220 17.52 4.72 -12.46
CA ASP A 220 18.96 4.49 -12.24
C ASP A 220 19.84 5.13 -13.32
N SER A 221 19.25 5.93 -14.21
CA SER A 221 20.03 6.79 -15.10
C SER A 221 20.68 7.92 -14.28
N ASN A 222 21.81 8.45 -14.77
CA ASN A 222 22.45 9.68 -14.24
C ASN A 222 21.54 10.94 -14.28
N LEU A 223 20.25 10.78 -14.63
CA LEU A 223 19.24 11.82 -14.66
C LEU A 223 18.64 12.12 -13.28
N PHE A 224 18.70 11.18 -12.33
CA PHE A 224 18.04 11.31 -11.03
C PHE A 224 19.03 11.17 -9.86
N SER A 225 18.67 11.76 -8.71
CA SER A 225 19.43 11.59 -7.47
C SER A 225 19.23 10.19 -6.89
N ASP A 226 20.19 9.73 -6.08
CA ASP A 226 20.10 8.45 -5.37
C ASP A 226 18.80 8.30 -4.56
N ASP A 227 18.31 9.38 -3.95
CA ASP A 227 17.03 9.37 -3.21
C ASP A 227 15.82 9.07 -4.11
N SER A 228 15.87 9.49 -5.39
CA SER A 228 14.80 9.25 -6.35
C SER A 228 14.66 7.77 -6.72
N LEU A 229 15.72 6.97 -6.51
CA LEU A 229 15.75 5.54 -6.75
C LEU A 229 14.84 4.76 -5.79
N LEU A 230 14.45 5.40 -4.68
CA LEU A 230 13.66 4.83 -3.59
C LEU A 230 12.22 5.35 -3.57
N VAL A 231 11.79 6.06 -4.62
CA VAL A 231 10.42 6.55 -4.77
C VAL A 231 9.68 5.71 -5.82
N PRO A 232 8.65 4.93 -5.45
CA PRO A 232 7.90 4.14 -6.41
C PRO A 232 7.03 5.02 -7.31
N THR A 233 6.97 4.65 -8.59
CA THR A 233 6.05 5.22 -9.58
C THR A 233 4.70 4.51 -9.53
N MET A 234 3.64 5.20 -9.96
CA MET A 234 2.30 4.63 -10.06
C MET A 234 1.68 5.06 -11.39
N ASN A 235 1.48 4.08 -12.27
CA ASN A 235 0.98 4.29 -13.62
C ASN A 235 -0.44 3.74 -13.75
N GLU A 236 -1.33 4.55 -14.30
CA GLU A 236 -2.70 4.14 -14.56
C GLU A 236 -2.81 3.38 -15.89
N GLY A 237 -3.76 2.43 -15.94
CA GLY A 237 -4.21 1.83 -17.19
C GLY A 237 -5.49 1.04 -16.99
N GLN A 238 -5.69 0.06 -17.86
CA GLN A 238 -6.86 -0.80 -17.91
C GLN A 238 -6.47 -2.24 -18.24
N ILE A 239 -7.36 -3.16 -17.86
CA ILE A 239 -7.30 -4.54 -18.32
C ILE A 239 -7.66 -4.59 -19.81
N SER A 240 -6.75 -5.13 -20.61
CA SER A 240 -6.94 -5.35 -22.04
C SER A 240 -7.52 -6.73 -22.34
N ALA A 241 -7.12 -7.76 -21.57
CA ALA A 241 -7.66 -9.13 -21.69
C ALA A 241 -7.45 -9.94 -20.40
N ILE A 242 -8.41 -10.79 -20.04
CA ILE A 242 -8.41 -11.59 -18.80
C ILE A 242 -8.12 -13.09 -18.99
N SER A 243 -8.11 -13.59 -20.23
CA SER A 243 -8.04 -15.04 -20.53
C SER A 243 -6.83 -15.42 -21.40
N LYS A 244 -5.70 -14.71 -21.24
CA LYS A 244 -4.48 -15.07 -21.95
C LYS A 244 -3.70 -16.11 -21.18
N THR A 245 -3.00 -16.97 -21.91
CA THR A 245 -2.16 -18.04 -21.34
C THR A 245 -0.84 -18.06 -22.08
N THR A 246 0.28 -18.21 -21.35
CA THR A 246 1.61 -18.36 -21.97
C THR A 246 1.71 -19.70 -22.71
N LYS A 247 2.75 -19.89 -23.54
CA LYS A 247 3.01 -21.18 -24.19
C LYS A 247 3.17 -22.33 -23.18
N GLN A 248 3.60 -22.02 -21.96
CA GLN A 248 3.79 -22.97 -20.86
C GLN A 248 2.50 -23.22 -20.05
N GLY A 249 1.36 -22.63 -20.44
CA GLY A 249 0.08 -22.85 -19.77
C GLY A 249 -0.18 -21.94 -18.56
N THR A 250 0.66 -20.93 -18.31
CA THR A 250 0.48 -20.01 -17.17
C THR A 250 -0.55 -18.93 -17.53
N PRO A 251 -1.64 -18.77 -16.76
CA PRO A 251 -2.64 -17.73 -17.01
C PRO A 251 -2.05 -16.34 -16.72
N VAL A 252 -2.36 -15.37 -17.57
CA VAL A 252 -1.91 -13.98 -17.47
C VAL A 252 -3.04 -13.00 -17.81
N ILE A 253 -3.02 -11.86 -17.14
CA ILE A 253 -3.89 -10.71 -17.43
C ILE A 253 -3.10 -9.76 -18.33
N GLN A 254 -3.63 -9.38 -19.48
CA GLN A 254 -3.02 -8.33 -20.30
C GLN A 254 -3.53 -6.97 -19.82
N ILE A 255 -2.61 -6.01 -19.68
CA ILE A 255 -2.88 -4.63 -19.28
C ILE A 255 -2.18 -3.65 -20.23
N ASN A 256 -2.69 -2.41 -20.28
CA ASN A 256 -2.10 -1.34 -21.09
C ASN A 256 -1.42 -0.22 -20.27
N ALA A 257 -1.35 -0.38 -18.94
CA ALA A 257 -0.63 0.57 -18.09
C ALA A 257 0.85 0.60 -18.48
N ALA A 258 1.43 1.79 -18.53
CA ALA A 258 2.85 1.97 -18.81
C ALA A 258 3.71 1.25 -17.77
N ALA A 259 4.70 0.51 -18.23
CA ALA A 259 5.66 -0.20 -17.41
C ALA A 259 6.97 -0.34 -18.19
N THR A 260 8.06 -0.51 -17.46
CA THR A 260 9.42 -0.74 -17.97
C THR A 260 10.13 -1.74 -17.08
N HIS A 261 11.34 -2.16 -17.47
CA HIS A 261 12.27 -2.86 -16.59
C HIS A 261 12.35 -2.20 -15.20
N GLY A 262 12.48 -3.03 -14.15
CA GLY A 262 12.40 -2.64 -12.74
C GLY A 262 10.99 -2.65 -12.13
N ASN A 263 9.92 -2.42 -12.91
CA ASN A 263 8.55 -2.51 -12.38
C ASN A 263 8.07 -3.96 -12.17
N SER A 264 8.73 -4.94 -12.82
CA SER A 264 8.45 -6.37 -12.63
C SER A 264 8.40 -6.75 -11.15
N GLY A 265 7.42 -7.56 -10.78
CA GLY A 265 7.15 -7.96 -9.40
C GLY A 265 6.39 -6.91 -8.58
N GLY A 266 6.15 -5.72 -9.14
CA GLY A 266 5.29 -4.69 -8.55
C GLY A 266 3.80 -5.07 -8.63
N PRO A 267 2.96 -4.59 -7.69
CA PRO A 267 1.55 -4.92 -7.68
C PRO A 267 0.79 -4.20 -8.80
N VAL A 268 -0.16 -4.92 -9.39
CA VAL A 268 -1.28 -4.33 -10.13
C VAL A 268 -2.47 -4.28 -9.19
N ILE A 269 -3.03 -3.09 -8.97
CA ILE A 269 -4.15 -2.86 -8.05
C ILE A 269 -5.42 -2.40 -8.76
N ASP A 270 -6.57 -2.77 -8.19
CA ASP A 270 -7.88 -2.27 -8.62
C ASP A 270 -8.21 -0.89 -8.00
N GLN A 271 -9.37 -0.36 -8.35
CA GLN A 271 -9.94 0.88 -7.81
C GLN A 271 -10.21 0.89 -6.30
N ASN A 272 -10.23 -0.29 -5.67
CA ASN A 272 -10.39 -0.47 -4.23
C ASN A 272 -9.04 -0.57 -3.51
N GLY A 273 -7.92 -0.49 -4.24
CA GLY A 273 -6.58 -0.64 -3.70
C GLY A 273 -6.26 -2.06 -3.26
N LYS A 274 -6.82 -3.05 -3.95
CA LYS A 274 -6.51 -4.47 -3.74
C LYS A 274 -5.62 -4.99 -4.86
N ILE A 275 -4.64 -5.84 -4.53
CA ILE A 275 -3.77 -6.48 -5.52
C ILE A 275 -4.60 -7.44 -6.37
N ILE A 276 -4.63 -7.25 -7.68
CA ILE A 276 -5.29 -8.15 -8.64
C ILE A 276 -4.30 -8.95 -9.50
N GLY A 277 -3.02 -8.58 -9.45
CA GLY A 277 -1.93 -9.37 -10.00
C GLY A 277 -0.56 -8.79 -9.69
N LEU A 278 0.49 -9.47 -10.14
CA LEU A 278 1.86 -8.95 -10.16
C LEU A 278 2.26 -8.68 -11.59
N LEU A 279 2.70 -7.45 -11.87
CA LEU A 279 3.22 -7.09 -13.18
C LEU A 279 4.39 -8.02 -13.50
N THR A 280 4.34 -8.67 -14.66
CA THR A 280 5.41 -9.51 -15.20
C THR A 280 5.69 -9.07 -16.64
N PHE A 281 6.97 -8.95 -16.99
CA PHE A 281 7.36 -8.68 -18.37
C PHE A 281 7.50 -9.99 -19.14
N ARG A 282 6.49 -10.29 -19.96
CA ARG A 282 6.62 -11.28 -21.04
C ARG A 282 5.81 -10.89 -22.26
N GLY A 283 5.98 -9.64 -22.70
CA GLY A 283 5.71 -9.29 -24.09
C GLY A 283 7.01 -9.47 -24.85
N ASP A 284 7.05 -10.37 -25.83
CA ASP A 284 8.19 -10.53 -26.73
C ASP A 284 8.69 -9.16 -27.19
N THR A 285 10.00 -8.95 -27.13
CA THR A 285 10.61 -7.80 -27.81
C THR A 285 10.42 -8.00 -29.31
N VAL A 286 9.74 -7.07 -29.99
CA VAL A 286 9.78 -7.05 -31.45
C VAL A 286 11.03 -6.27 -31.84
N ASN A 287 11.98 -6.93 -32.50
CA ASN A 287 13.28 -6.35 -32.88
C ASN A 287 14.10 -5.81 -31.69
N GLY A 288 14.03 -6.45 -30.52
CA GLY A 288 14.76 -6.02 -29.32
C GLY A 288 14.17 -4.79 -28.62
N GLN A 289 12.99 -4.31 -29.02
CA GLN A 289 12.29 -3.19 -28.37
C GLN A 289 11.08 -3.66 -27.56
N GLU A 290 10.96 -3.13 -26.34
CA GLU A 290 9.76 -3.28 -25.51
C GLU A 290 8.56 -2.57 -26.16
N ILE A 291 7.42 -3.25 -26.24
CA ILE A 291 6.17 -2.65 -26.73
C ILE A 291 5.40 -2.05 -25.55
N GLN A 292 5.38 -0.72 -25.47
CA GLN A 292 4.57 -0.02 -24.48
C GLN A 292 3.07 -0.32 -24.66
N GLY A 293 2.35 -0.50 -23.55
CA GLY A 293 0.93 -0.84 -23.55
C GLY A 293 0.62 -2.30 -23.87
N PHE A 294 1.64 -3.17 -23.97
CA PHE A 294 1.49 -4.61 -24.15
C PHE A 294 2.12 -5.37 -22.98
N ASN A 295 1.57 -5.15 -21.79
CA ASN A 295 2.11 -5.66 -20.53
C ASN A 295 1.23 -6.78 -19.97
N PHE A 296 1.82 -7.64 -19.13
CA PHE A 296 1.14 -8.78 -18.54
C PHE A 296 1.24 -8.76 -17.01
N ALA A 297 0.28 -9.40 -16.36
CA ALA A 297 0.32 -9.61 -14.92
C ALA A 297 -0.04 -11.06 -14.57
N ILE A 298 0.66 -11.63 -13.60
CA ILE A 298 0.30 -12.90 -12.99
C ILE A 298 -0.94 -12.67 -12.11
N PRO A 299 -2.06 -13.39 -12.32
CA PRO A 299 -3.29 -13.20 -11.56
C PRO A 299 -3.09 -13.43 -10.05
N VAL A 300 -3.71 -12.60 -9.20
CA VAL A 300 -3.57 -12.73 -7.74
C VAL A 300 -4.06 -14.08 -7.20
N ASN A 301 -5.05 -14.71 -7.83
CA ASN A 301 -5.53 -16.03 -7.39
C ASN A 301 -4.51 -17.15 -7.67
N THR A 302 -3.59 -16.96 -8.61
CA THR A 302 -2.41 -17.83 -8.78
C THR A 302 -1.48 -17.69 -7.57
N ILE A 303 -1.25 -16.45 -7.13
CA ILE A 303 -0.34 -16.12 -6.03
C ILE A 303 -0.89 -16.61 -4.69
N LYS A 304 -2.20 -16.47 -4.46
CA LYS A 304 -2.87 -16.94 -3.23
C LYS A 304 -2.59 -18.41 -2.92
N LYS A 305 -2.50 -19.27 -3.94
CA LYS A 305 -2.19 -20.70 -3.75
C LYS A 305 -0.85 -20.90 -3.03
N TYR A 306 0.13 -20.06 -3.33
CA TYR A 306 1.46 -20.11 -2.70
C TYR A 306 1.47 -19.48 -1.31
N ILE A 307 0.68 -18.42 -1.11
CA ILE A 307 0.48 -17.80 0.21
C ILE A 307 -0.14 -18.81 1.18
N ASP A 308 -1.16 -19.54 0.73
CA ASP A 308 -1.83 -20.58 1.49
C ASP A 308 -0.88 -21.75 1.80
N LEU A 309 -0.13 -22.21 0.79
CA LEU A 309 0.87 -23.28 0.94
C LEU A 309 1.92 -22.96 2.01
N LEU A 310 2.35 -21.69 2.07
CA LEU A 310 3.34 -21.19 3.04
C LEU A 310 2.71 -20.80 4.40
N ASN A 311 1.39 -20.96 4.57
CA ASN A 311 0.65 -20.57 5.77
C ASN A 311 0.89 -19.11 6.19
N ILE A 312 0.98 -18.21 5.21
CA ILE A 312 1.27 -16.79 5.49
C ILE A 312 0.04 -16.13 6.13
N PRO A 313 0.18 -15.45 7.28
CA PRO A 313 -0.95 -14.82 7.94
C PRO A 313 -1.56 -13.68 7.12
N HIS A 314 -2.89 -13.71 6.93
CA HIS A 314 -3.67 -12.61 6.33
C HIS A 314 -3.96 -11.47 7.31
N SER A 315 -3.07 -11.17 8.24
CA SER A 315 -3.29 -10.11 9.23
C SER A 315 -3.36 -8.75 8.53
N ARG A 316 -4.49 -8.04 8.64
CA ARG A 316 -4.54 -6.63 8.24
C ARG A 316 -3.54 -5.85 9.08
N SER A 317 -2.69 -5.06 8.42
CA SER A 317 -1.77 -4.19 9.15
C SER A 317 -2.52 -3.11 9.92
N ASN A 318 -2.23 -3.00 11.21
CA ASN A 318 -2.72 -1.88 12.02
C ASN A 318 -2.14 -0.55 11.53
N THR A 319 -0.93 -0.57 10.98
CA THR A 319 -0.25 0.59 10.38
C THR A 319 -1.09 1.18 9.25
N ASP A 320 -1.49 0.38 8.26
CA ASP A 320 -2.31 0.88 7.15
C ASP A 320 -3.69 1.33 7.59
N ARG A 321 -4.29 0.60 8.53
CA ARG A 321 -5.61 0.94 9.05
C ARG A 321 -5.57 2.33 9.70
N LEU A 322 -4.62 2.56 10.61
CA LEU A 322 -4.47 3.84 11.29
C LEU A 322 -4.08 4.95 10.31
N PHE A 323 -3.19 4.67 9.35
CA PHE A 323 -2.79 5.65 8.35
C PHE A 323 -3.96 6.07 7.46
N LYS A 324 -4.74 5.11 6.93
CA LYS A 324 -5.95 5.39 6.14
C LYS A 324 -6.97 6.22 6.91
N GLU A 325 -7.24 5.85 8.17
CA GLU A 325 -8.10 6.63 9.06
C GLU A 325 -7.56 8.08 9.23
N GLY A 326 -6.25 8.22 9.47
CA GLY A 326 -5.58 9.52 9.59
C GLY A 326 -5.67 10.38 8.33
N ALA A 327 -5.42 9.79 7.16
CA ALA A 327 -5.49 10.46 5.87
C ALA A 327 -6.91 10.93 5.53
N GLU A 328 -7.94 10.11 5.79
CA GLU A 328 -9.34 10.51 5.60
C GLU A 328 -9.73 11.69 6.51
N LEU A 329 -9.29 11.64 7.77
CA LEU A 329 -9.49 12.75 8.72
C LEU A 329 -8.76 14.01 8.25
N PHE A 330 -7.51 13.88 7.81
CA PHE A 330 -6.69 14.98 7.31
C PHE A 330 -7.37 15.69 6.14
N TRP A 331 -7.75 14.94 5.10
CA TRP A 331 -8.43 15.50 3.93
C TRP A 331 -9.82 16.05 4.26
N GLY A 332 -10.49 15.50 5.28
CA GLY A 332 -11.75 16.02 5.79
C GLY A 332 -11.62 17.32 6.60
N GLY A 333 -10.40 17.72 6.99
CA GLY A 333 -10.11 18.89 7.81
C GLY A 333 -10.16 18.62 9.33
N TYR A 334 -10.04 17.38 9.77
CA TYR A 334 -9.99 16.96 11.17
C TYR A 334 -8.54 16.75 11.61
N TYR A 335 -7.72 17.80 11.53
CA TYR A 335 -6.28 17.73 11.69
C TYR A 335 -5.81 17.27 13.07
N LYS A 336 -6.53 17.62 14.15
CA LYS A 336 -6.20 17.14 15.51
C LYS A 336 -6.35 15.63 15.63
N ASP A 337 -7.45 15.08 15.11
CA ASP A 337 -7.72 13.64 15.11
C ASP A 337 -6.76 12.90 14.16
N ALA A 338 -6.47 13.47 12.99
CA ALA A 338 -5.50 12.93 12.04
C ALA A 338 -4.10 12.83 12.65
N LEU A 339 -3.65 13.87 13.36
CA LEU A 339 -2.35 13.90 14.02
C LEU A 339 -2.18 12.75 15.02
N LEU A 340 -3.22 12.42 15.79
CA LEU A 340 -3.19 11.29 16.72
C LEU A 340 -2.99 9.96 15.98
N LYS A 341 -3.66 9.79 14.83
CA LYS A 341 -3.52 8.58 14.00
C LYS A 341 -2.12 8.48 13.40
N PHE A 342 -1.58 9.57 12.86
CA PHE A 342 -0.25 9.57 12.27
C PHE A 342 0.86 9.33 13.29
N ARG A 343 0.73 9.87 14.52
CA ARG A 343 1.65 9.55 15.61
C ARG A 343 1.61 8.07 15.99
N ALA A 344 0.42 7.47 16.08
CA ALA A 344 0.29 6.04 16.32
C ALA A 344 0.93 5.20 15.20
N VAL A 345 0.82 5.64 13.93
CA VAL A 345 1.54 5.02 12.80
C VAL A 345 3.05 5.12 12.99
N GLN A 346 3.57 6.30 13.33
CA GLN A 346 5.00 6.53 13.57
C GLN A 346 5.54 5.66 14.73
N GLU A 347 4.76 5.45 15.79
CA GLU A 347 5.13 4.57 16.90
C GLU A 347 5.21 3.09 16.49
N ILE A 348 4.30 2.64 15.61
CA ILE A 348 4.28 1.24 15.14
C ILE A 348 5.35 1.01 14.07
N TYR A 349 5.51 1.95 13.15
CA TYR A 349 6.39 1.85 11.99
C TYR A 349 7.00 3.22 11.64
N PRO A 350 8.14 3.57 12.27
CA PRO A 350 8.81 4.86 12.07
C PRO A 350 9.27 5.11 10.63
N LYS A 351 9.49 4.03 9.85
CA LYS A 351 9.93 4.03 8.45
C LYS A 351 8.78 4.22 7.45
N TYR A 352 7.60 4.67 7.89
CA TYR A 352 6.46 4.89 6.98
C TYR A 352 6.71 6.10 6.08
N ALA A 353 6.72 5.90 4.76
CA ALA A 353 6.89 6.99 3.78
C ALA A 353 5.90 8.15 3.99
N ASP A 354 6.37 9.40 3.85
CA ASP A 354 5.61 10.64 4.03
C ASP A 354 5.02 10.90 5.44
N ILE A 355 5.20 10.02 6.44
CA ILE A 355 4.51 10.17 7.74
C ILE A 355 4.87 11.47 8.46
N ASN A 356 6.13 11.89 8.37
CA ASN A 356 6.61 13.12 9.01
C ASN A 356 5.95 14.36 8.40
N GLN A 357 5.71 14.36 7.08
CA GLN A 357 5.02 15.44 6.39
C GLN A 357 3.56 15.54 6.87
N PHE A 358 2.85 14.41 6.94
CA PHE A 358 1.49 14.37 7.45
C PHE A 358 1.37 14.84 8.91
N ILE A 359 2.32 14.45 9.77
CA ILE A 359 2.39 14.91 11.16
C ILE A 359 2.60 16.43 11.21
N SER A 360 3.57 16.94 10.46
CA SER A 360 3.89 18.37 10.40
C SER A 360 2.69 19.20 9.93
N ASP A 361 2.09 18.82 8.80
CA ASP A 361 0.95 19.54 8.22
C ASP A 361 -0.28 19.50 9.13
N SER A 362 -0.52 18.36 9.79
CA SER A 362 -1.62 18.22 10.74
C SER A 362 -1.41 19.09 11.98
N ALA A 363 -0.18 19.16 12.48
CA ALA A 363 0.18 20.02 13.61
C ALA A 363 0.01 21.51 13.25
N GLN A 364 0.52 21.94 12.09
CA GLN A 364 0.40 23.32 11.62
C GLN A 364 -1.06 23.74 11.42
N LYS A 365 -1.92 22.85 10.95
CA LYS A 365 -3.34 23.13 10.68
C LYS A 365 -4.26 22.89 11.88
N SER A 366 -3.71 22.48 13.03
CA SER A 366 -4.45 22.08 14.23
C SER A 366 -5.50 23.11 14.68
N ASP A 367 -5.16 24.41 14.65
CA ASP A 367 -6.08 25.48 15.07
C ASP A 367 -7.32 25.61 14.19
N SER A 368 -7.22 25.18 12.93
CA SER A 368 -8.33 25.15 11.97
C SER A 368 -9.09 23.80 11.94
N SER A 369 -8.76 22.88 12.83
CA SER A 369 -9.35 21.53 12.85
C SER A 369 -10.84 21.57 13.15
N LYS A 370 -11.62 20.87 12.33
CA LYS A 370 -13.02 20.56 12.61
C LYS A 370 -13.13 19.66 13.85
N ILE A 371 -14.31 19.69 14.46
CA ILE A 371 -14.66 18.82 15.60
C ILE A 371 -15.19 17.49 15.08
N LEU A 372 -14.51 16.40 15.40
CA LEU A 372 -15.00 15.05 15.14
C LEU A 372 -16.04 14.66 16.20
N TRP A 373 -17.31 14.94 15.93
CA TRP A 373 -18.40 14.72 16.89
C TRP A 373 -18.57 13.26 17.33
N THR A 374 -18.12 12.30 16.50
CA THR A 374 -18.10 10.86 16.84
C THR A 374 -17.35 10.56 18.14
N ASN A 375 -16.36 11.38 18.52
CA ASN A 375 -15.64 11.24 19.80
C ASN A 375 -16.53 11.52 21.03
N TYR A 376 -17.68 12.17 20.84
CA TYR A 376 -18.62 12.54 21.91
C TYR A 376 -19.85 11.61 21.94
N LYS A 377 -19.83 10.47 21.26
CA LYS A 377 -20.97 9.55 21.15
C LYS A 377 -21.53 9.14 22.52
N GLU A 378 -20.67 8.85 23.49
CA GLU A 378 -21.09 8.50 24.86
C GLU A 378 -21.77 9.66 25.59
N ALA A 379 -21.22 10.88 25.46
CA ALA A 379 -21.84 12.08 26.02
C ALA A 379 -23.21 12.37 25.39
N PHE A 380 -23.33 12.20 24.07
CA PHE A 380 -24.61 12.34 23.38
C PHE A 380 -25.62 11.28 23.79
N LEU A 381 -25.18 10.03 24.04
CA LEU A 381 -26.07 8.98 24.52
C LEU A 381 -26.67 9.33 25.89
N GLN A 382 -25.86 9.86 26.81
CA GLN A 382 -26.35 10.35 28.10
C GLN A 382 -27.32 11.52 27.92
N PHE A 383 -26.98 12.47 27.04
CA PHE A 383 -27.86 13.58 26.68
C PHE A 383 -29.22 13.10 26.11
N TYR A 384 -29.23 12.03 25.30
CA TYR A 384 -30.46 11.45 24.75
C TYR A 384 -31.36 10.89 25.84
N VAL A 385 -30.80 10.12 26.77
CA VAL A 385 -31.56 9.55 27.89
C VAL A 385 -32.19 10.65 28.73
N ILE A 386 -31.41 11.66 29.12
CA ILE A 386 -31.89 12.79 29.93
C ILE A 386 -32.98 13.57 29.18
N SER A 387 -32.75 13.88 27.90
CA SER A 387 -33.70 14.63 27.08
C SER A 387 -35.02 13.89 26.90
N ILE A 388 -34.98 12.57 26.69
CA ILE A 388 -36.20 11.74 26.58
C ILE A 388 -36.97 11.74 27.89
N LEU A 389 -36.29 11.60 29.04
CA LEU A 389 -36.94 11.66 30.36
C LEU A 389 -37.60 13.03 30.60
N ILE A 390 -36.95 14.13 30.22
CA ILE A 390 -37.51 15.48 30.32
C ILE A 390 -38.72 15.63 29.40
N ILE A 391 -38.65 15.16 28.15
CA ILE A 391 -39.77 15.20 27.20
C ILE A 391 -40.97 14.43 27.76
N ILE A 392 -40.75 13.23 28.31
CA ILE A 392 -41.81 12.43 28.95
C ILE A 392 -42.43 13.20 30.12
N ALA A 393 -41.62 13.79 31.01
CA ALA A 393 -42.10 14.59 32.13
C ALA A 393 -42.91 15.81 31.68
N LEU A 394 -42.45 16.52 30.62
CA LEU A 394 -43.15 17.65 30.03
C LEU A 394 -44.49 17.23 29.41
N LEU A 395 -44.55 16.09 28.73
CA LEU A 395 -45.81 15.54 28.21
C LEU A 395 -46.79 15.24 29.35
N ILE A 396 -46.35 14.53 30.40
CA ILE A 396 -47.17 14.26 31.58
C ILE A 396 -47.67 15.57 32.22
N TYR A 397 -46.80 16.57 32.40
CA TYR A 397 -47.19 17.88 32.93
C TYR A 397 -48.25 18.58 32.07
N THR A 398 -48.16 18.44 30.75
CA THR A 398 -49.10 19.04 29.79
C THR A 398 -50.49 18.42 29.86
N PHE A 399 -50.54 17.09 30.00
CA PHE A 399 -51.78 16.30 29.92
C PHE A 399 -52.40 15.97 31.27
N THR A 400 -51.75 16.29 32.40
CA THR A 400 -52.36 16.19 33.73
C THR A 400 -53.34 17.35 34.00
N SER A 401 -54.61 16.98 34.21
CA SER A 401 -55.73 17.86 34.55
C SER A 401 -55.55 18.49 35.94
N ASN A 402 -55.83 19.80 36.08
CA ASN A 402 -56.04 20.40 37.39
C ASN A 402 -57.42 19.95 37.89
N SER A 403 -57.44 18.90 38.71
CA SER A 403 -58.60 18.57 39.56
C SER A 403 -58.81 19.68 40.58
N LYS A 404 -59.57 20.72 40.24
CA LYS A 404 -60.28 21.53 41.23
C LYS A 404 -61.74 21.10 41.21
N GLN A 405 -62.12 20.30 42.21
CA GLN A 405 -63.50 20.10 42.59
C GLN A 405 -64.14 21.47 42.85
N ASN A 406 -65.18 21.81 42.09
CA ASN A 406 -66.21 22.72 42.54
C ASN A 406 -67.50 21.91 42.55
N VAL A 407 -67.76 21.27 43.70
CA VAL A 407 -69.06 20.69 44.03
C VAL A 407 -70.05 21.86 44.11
N LYS A 408 -70.87 22.03 43.07
CA LYS A 408 -72.11 22.81 43.18
C LYS A 408 -73.14 21.92 43.86
N ASN A 409 -73.56 22.28 45.07
CA ASN A 409 -74.71 21.66 45.73
C ASN A 409 -75.96 21.81 44.85
N PRO A 410 -76.81 20.77 44.73
CA PRO A 410 -78.05 20.86 43.98
C PRO A 410 -79.11 21.64 44.77
N THR A 411 -79.74 22.57 44.06
CA THR A 411 -81.02 23.21 44.35
C THR A 411 -82.13 22.18 44.62
N LEU A 412 -82.82 22.33 45.75
CA LEU A 412 -84.15 21.76 45.99
C LEU A 412 -85.21 22.82 45.64
N THR A 413 -86.03 22.46 44.67
CA THR A 413 -87.33 23.02 44.25
C THR A 413 -88.26 21.79 44.27
N ASP A 414 -89.49 21.76 44.73
CA ASP A 414 -90.46 22.79 45.15
C ASP A 414 -91.69 22.04 45.70
N GLN A 415 -92.65 22.80 46.26
CA GLN A 415 -94.08 22.54 46.35
C GLN A 415 -94.74 21.96 47.63
N ASP A 416 -95.65 22.81 48.13
CA ASP A 416 -97.08 22.58 48.40
C ASP A 416 -97.58 22.49 49.86
N LYS A 417 -98.25 23.60 50.24
CA LYS A 417 -99.65 23.76 50.69
C LYS A 417 -100.13 23.40 52.11
N ASP A 418 -100.93 24.37 52.59
CA ASP A 418 -102.09 24.35 53.50
C ASP A 418 -101.89 24.08 55.01
N GLY A 419 -102.36 25.06 55.82
CA GLY A 419 -102.57 24.95 57.27
C GLY A 419 -102.25 26.21 58.03
#